data_AF-A0A8C7SUS6-F1
#
_entry.id   AF-A0A8C7SUS6-F1
#
_cell.length_a   1.000
_cell.length_b   1.000
_cell.length_c   1.000
_cell.angle_alpha   90.00
_cell.angle_beta   90.00
_cell.angle_gamma   90.00
#
_symmetry.space_group_name_H-M   'P 1'
#
loop_
_entity.id
_entity.type
_entity.pdbx_description
1 polymer ?
#
loop_
_entity_poly.entity_id
_entity_poly.type
_entity_poly.pdbx_seq_one_letter_code
_entity_poly.pdbx_strand_id
1 'polypeptide(L)'
;MADPLTLFTSIGLSEQKAKETLKNDALCSALKDAIAQAQRVLGAAGVDKATGTLLYTMTSRLRDPKRLGFLTDHIAQRKICTELQLAAALEFVKSHPQDPINQQEFESLCGVGVVITPEQIEDKVEKVIKKHKDQLLLERYRFNMGLLMGEARGGLMWADGKMIKNEVDMQVLHLLGPKTEADLEKKTKAQKAKAPDGVKEELTINGELKIEGRSLMDELRGVALNFHKPGENYKTEGYVVTPKTMDLLKQHLEFTGGQIRTRFPPEPNGILHIGHAKAINFNFGYAKANDGICYLRYDDTNPEKEEEKYFTAIKDMVEWLGYKPYEITHASDNFQRLYDLAVDLIRRGHAYVCHQRGEELKGHNPPPSPWRERPVEESLVLFDRMRRGLFAEGEATVRMKIVMEDGKMDPVAYRIKYTAHHRTGDGILKRYDPVQGSIYAFGLLTC
;
A
#
# COMPACT_ATOMS: atom_id res chain seq x y z
N MET A 1 -38.20 -17.07 21.82
CA MET A 1 -37.24 -16.05 22.30
C MET A 1 -35.89 -16.73 22.41
N ALA A 2 -34.86 -16.18 21.77
CA ALA A 2 -33.51 -16.74 21.88
C ALA A 2 -33.04 -16.73 23.34
N ASP A 3 -32.29 -17.75 23.75
CA ASP A 3 -31.68 -17.84 25.08
C ASP A 3 -30.79 -16.59 25.33
N PRO A 4 -30.90 -15.88 26.47
CA PRO A 4 -30.12 -14.68 26.75
C PRO A 4 -28.61 -14.80 26.50
N LEU A 5 -28.03 -15.98 26.73
CA LEU A 5 -26.62 -16.24 26.41
C LEU A 5 -26.38 -16.17 24.90
N THR A 6 -27.21 -16.87 24.10
CA THR A 6 -27.12 -16.84 22.64
C THR A 6 -27.33 -15.43 22.08
N LEU A 7 -28.26 -14.65 22.65
CA LEU A 7 -28.53 -13.27 22.25
C LEU A 7 -27.33 -12.35 22.48
N PHE A 8 -26.64 -12.48 23.62
CA PHE A 8 -25.46 -11.66 23.91
C PHE A 8 -24.25 -12.07 23.06
N THR A 9 -24.08 -13.36 22.81
CA THR A 9 -23.00 -13.81 21.91
C THR A 9 -23.22 -13.41 20.45
N SER A 10 -24.47 -13.35 19.97
CA SER A 10 -24.77 -12.98 18.59
C SER A 10 -24.44 -11.52 18.28
N ILE A 11 -24.56 -10.63 19.28
CA ILE A 11 -24.20 -9.22 19.18
C ILE A 11 -22.71 -8.94 19.48
N GLY A 12 -21.87 -9.98 19.60
CA GLY A 12 -20.41 -9.86 19.65
C GLY A 12 -19.76 -9.97 21.02
N LEU A 13 -20.49 -10.27 22.10
CA LEU A 13 -19.86 -10.59 23.39
C LEU A 13 -19.19 -11.96 23.36
N SER A 14 -18.05 -12.08 24.06
CA SER A 14 -17.47 -13.39 24.35
C SER A 14 -18.39 -14.17 25.28
N GLU A 15 -18.34 -15.50 25.20
CA GLU A 15 -19.18 -16.37 26.03
C GLU A 15 -18.97 -16.12 27.52
N GLN A 16 -17.71 -15.89 27.93
CA GLN A 16 -17.37 -15.53 29.31
C GLN A 16 -18.08 -14.22 29.73
N LYS A 17 -18.00 -13.18 28.92
CA LYS A 17 -18.55 -11.86 29.25
C LYS A 17 -20.07 -11.86 29.21
N ALA A 18 -20.67 -12.68 28.34
CA ALA A 18 -22.10 -12.92 28.32
C ALA A 18 -22.57 -13.60 29.63
N LYS A 19 -21.86 -14.64 30.10
CA LYS A 19 -22.16 -15.30 31.40
C LYS A 19 -22.01 -14.35 32.59
N GLU A 20 -21.00 -13.48 32.59
CA GLU A 20 -20.85 -12.44 33.62
C GLU A 20 -22.00 -11.43 33.60
N THR A 21 -22.43 -11.02 32.40
CA THR A 21 -23.54 -10.08 32.21
C THR A 21 -24.87 -10.66 32.70
N LEU A 22 -25.08 -11.97 32.51
CA LEU A 22 -26.28 -12.68 33.00
C LEU A 22 -26.38 -12.72 34.53
N LYS A 23 -25.27 -12.54 35.27
CA LYS A 23 -25.30 -12.45 36.74
C LYS A 23 -25.77 -11.09 37.25
N ASN A 24 -25.83 -10.07 36.40
CA ASN A 24 -26.28 -8.73 36.75
C ASN A 24 -27.65 -8.48 36.12
N ASP A 25 -28.72 -8.69 36.89
CA ASP A 25 -30.10 -8.61 36.39
C ASP A 25 -30.45 -7.24 35.79
N ALA A 26 -29.98 -6.16 36.40
CA ALA A 26 -30.25 -4.80 35.92
C ALA A 26 -29.58 -4.53 34.57
N LEU A 27 -28.30 -4.90 34.43
CA LEU A 27 -27.56 -4.77 33.17
C LEU A 27 -28.15 -5.71 32.09
N CYS A 28 -28.50 -6.93 32.48
CA CYS A 28 -29.11 -7.92 31.60
C CYS A 28 -30.44 -7.42 31.02
N SER A 29 -31.30 -6.83 31.85
CA SER A 29 -32.57 -6.23 31.41
C SER A 29 -32.32 -5.06 30.47
N ALA A 30 -31.50 -4.08 30.87
CA ALA A 30 -31.21 -2.90 30.06
C ALA A 30 -30.61 -3.26 28.69
N LEU A 31 -29.74 -4.26 28.63
CA LEU A 31 -29.13 -4.74 27.38
C LEU A 31 -30.15 -5.43 26.48
N LYS A 32 -31.05 -6.25 27.03
CA LYS A 32 -32.14 -6.86 26.25
C LYS A 32 -33.05 -5.80 25.65
N ASP A 33 -33.42 -4.79 26.44
CA ASP A 33 -34.28 -3.69 26.00
C ASP A 33 -33.61 -2.88 24.87
N ALA A 34 -32.33 -2.55 25.05
CA ALA A 34 -31.54 -1.84 24.03
C ALA A 34 -31.41 -2.66 22.72
N ILE A 35 -31.16 -3.97 22.81
CA ILE A 35 -31.10 -4.85 21.62
C ILE A 35 -32.46 -4.91 20.93
N ALA A 36 -33.54 -5.10 21.68
CA ALA A 36 -34.88 -5.18 21.11
C ALA A 36 -35.28 -3.87 20.41
N GLN A 37 -34.94 -2.73 20.99
CA GLN A 37 -35.16 -1.42 20.36
C GLN A 37 -34.29 -1.23 19.12
N ALA A 38 -32.99 -1.54 19.18
CA ALA A 38 -32.10 -1.46 18.03
C ALA A 38 -32.58 -2.35 16.86
N GLN A 39 -33.06 -3.56 17.16
CA GLN A 39 -33.64 -4.47 16.16
C GLN A 39 -34.89 -3.89 15.48
N ARG A 40 -35.74 -3.15 16.21
CA ARG A 40 -36.91 -2.47 15.59
C ARG A 40 -36.47 -1.39 14.60
N VAL A 41 -35.40 -0.65 14.91
CA VAL A 41 -34.88 0.41 14.04
C VAL A 41 -34.16 -0.17 12.82
N LEU A 42 -33.35 -1.22 13.00
CA LEU A 42 -32.53 -1.82 11.95
C LEU A 42 -33.29 -2.82 11.05
N GLY A 43 -34.44 -3.33 11.50
CA GLY A 43 -35.27 -4.26 10.75
C GLY A 43 -34.53 -5.55 10.39
N ALA A 44 -34.64 -5.98 9.12
CA ALA A 44 -34.05 -7.23 8.62
C ALA A 44 -32.51 -7.25 8.64
N ALA A 45 -31.84 -6.09 8.73
CA ALA A 45 -30.39 -6.02 8.80
C ALA A 45 -29.82 -6.60 10.11
N GLY A 46 -30.64 -6.66 11.18
CA GLY A 46 -30.23 -7.15 12.49
C GLY A 46 -29.17 -6.27 13.16
N VAL A 47 -28.72 -6.68 14.34
CA VAL A 47 -27.66 -6.00 15.11
C VAL A 47 -26.34 -6.71 14.84
N ASP A 48 -25.40 -6.05 14.17
CA ASP A 48 -24.04 -6.57 13.97
C ASP A 48 -23.20 -6.45 15.25
N LYS A 49 -22.02 -7.09 15.23
CA LYS A 49 -21.11 -7.16 16.39
C LYS A 49 -20.56 -5.80 16.84
N ALA A 50 -20.33 -4.85 15.93
CA ALA A 50 -19.82 -3.53 16.29
C ALA A 50 -20.91 -2.72 17.00
N THR A 51 -22.12 -2.70 16.44
CA THR A 51 -23.31 -2.08 17.07
C THR A 51 -23.59 -2.71 18.44
N GLY A 52 -23.53 -4.03 18.54
CA GLY A 52 -23.74 -4.76 19.79
C GLY A 52 -22.74 -4.40 20.89
N THR A 53 -21.47 -4.23 20.52
CA THR A 53 -20.41 -3.81 21.47
C THR A 53 -20.66 -2.40 22.01
N LEU A 54 -21.16 -1.48 21.17
CA LEU A 54 -21.55 -0.13 21.59
C LEU A 54 -22.78 -0.16 22.50
N LEU A 55 -23.80 -0.96 22.17
CA LEU A 55 -24.99 -1.13 23.03
C LEU A 55 -24.61 -1.66 24.42
N TYR A 56 -23.73 -2.67 24.49
CA TYR A 56 -23.21 -3.19 25.75
C TYR A 56 -22.44 -2.14 26.56
N THR A 57 -21.57 -1.38 25.89
CA THR A 57 -20.79 -0.33 26.55
C THR A 57 -21.68 0.80 27.05
N MET A 58 -22.73 1.14 26.29
CA MET A 58 -23.74 2.11 26.70
C MET A 58 -24.49 1.61 27.94
N THR A 59 -25.08 0.41 27.92
CA THR A 59 -25.88 -0.10 29.05
C THR A 59 -25.07 -0.33 30.32
N SER A 60 -23.80 -0.70 30.20
CA SER A 60 -22.92 -0.88 31.37
C SER A 60 -22.48 0.43 32.04
N ARG A 61 -22.60 1.57 31.36
CA ARG A 61 -22.15 2.89 31.87
C ARG A 61 -23.28 3.89 32.07
N LEU A 62 -24.42 3.69 31.43
CA LEU A 62 -25.56 4.59 31.49
C LEU A 62 -26.19 4.56 32.89
N ARG A 63 -26.26 5.73 33.53
CA ARG A 63 -26.86 5.89 34.87
C ARG A 63 -28.32 6.31 34.81
N ASP A 64 -28.72 7.05 33.78
CA ASP A 64 -30.09 7.52 33.60
C ASP A 64 -30.86 6.60 32.63
N PRO A 65 -31.76 5.74 33.14
CA PRO A 65 -32.50 4.79 32.29
C PRO A 65 -33.47 5.48 31.32
N LYS A 66 -33.89 6.73 31.58
CA LYS A 66 -34.77 7.48 30.65
C LYS A 66 -34.11 7.74 29.31
N ARG A 67 -32.78 7.73 29.28
CA ARG A 67 -31.93 8.08 28.14
C ARG A 67 -31.53 6.87 27.31
N LEU A 68 -31.86 5.66 27.78
CA LEU A 68 -31.57 4.39 27.11
C LEU A 68 -32.11 4.38 25.68
N GLY A 69 -33.39 4.73 25.51
CA GLY A 69 -34.01 4.71 24.18
C GLY A 69 -33.39 5.72 23.22
N PHE A 70 -33.16 6.94 23.70
CA PHE A 70 -32.56 8.01 22.91
C PHE A 70 -31.16 7.63 22.37
N LEU A 71 -30.28 7.12 23.24
CA LEU A 71 -28.93 6.70 22.83
C LEU A 71 -28.96 5.44 21.96
N THR A 72 -29.86 4.49 22.25
CA THR A 72 -30.03 3.27 21.45
C THR A 72 -30.42 3.61 20.02
N ASP A 73 -31.33 4.55 19.81
CA ASP A 73 -31.74 4.99 18.47
C ASP A 73 -30.57 5.62 17.70
N HIS A 74 -29.73 6.44 18.36
CA HIS A 74 -28.56 7.05 17.72
C HIS A 74 -27.48 6.02 17.34
N ILE A 75 -27.30 4.98 18.15
CA ILE A 75 -26.40 3.86 17.84
C ILE A 75 -26.97 3.02 16.69
N ALA A 76 -28.26 2.67 16.74
CA ALA A 76 -28.93 1.87 15.72
C ALA A 76 -28.99 2.58 14.37
N GLN A 77 -29.18 3.90 14.35
CA GLN A 77 -29.14 4.72 13.14
C GLN A 77 -27.71 4.99 12.61
N ARG A 78 -26.67 4.39 13.21
CA ARG A 78 -25.26 4.61 12.84
C ARG A 78 -24.82 6.07 12.94
N LYS A 79 -25.45 6.84 13.83
CA LYS A 79 -25.00 8.21 14.12
C LYS A 79 -23.88 8.23 15.17
N ILE A 80 -23.89 7.27 16.09
CA ILE A 80 -22.80 6.99 17.05
C ILE A 80 -22.18 5.65 16.66
N CYS A 81 -20.97 5.69 16.10
CA CYS A 81 -20.28 4.52 15.55
C CYS A 81 -18.98 4.18 16.28
N THR A 82 -18.50 5.07 17.15
CA THR A 82 -17.22 4.92 17.85
C THR A 82 -17.40 4.97 19.35
N GLU A 83 -16.49 4.32 20.10
CA GLU A 83 -16.47 4.40 21.56
C GLU A 83 -16.27 5.83 22.07
N LEU A 84 -15.57 6.68 21.29
CA LEU A 84 -15.31 8.06 21.67
C LEU A 84 -16.58 8.92 21.58
N GLN A 85 -17.35 8.78 20.50
CA GLN A 85 -18.66 9.42 20.37
C GLN A 85 -19.60 8.95 21.48
N LEU A 86 -19.59 7.65 21.80
CA LEU A 86 -20.40 7.11 22.89
C LEU A 86 -19.98 7.67 24.26
N ALA A 87 -18.68 7.79 24.52
CA ALA A 87 -18.18 8.38 25.77
C ALA A 87 -18.60 9.85 25.90
N ALA A 88 -18.51 10.64 24.82
CA ALA A 88 -18.99 12.01 24.78
C ALA A 88 -20.51 12.09 25.00
N ALA A 89 -21.29 11.21 24.37
CA ALA A 89 -22.74 11.14 24.54
C ALA A 89 -23.14 10.81 25.99
N LEU A 90 -22.45 9.87 26.63
CA LEU A 90 -22.69 9.52 28.04
C LEU A 90 -22.39 10.69 28.99
N GLU A 91 -21.31 11.44 28.75
CA GLU A 91 -20.97 12.62 29.57
C GLU A 91 -21.93 13.79 29.30
N PHE A 92 -22.38 13.97 28.06
CA PHE A 92 -23.39 14.97 27.72
C PHE A 92 -24.69 14.72 28.45
N VAL A 93 -25.21 13.49 28.37
CA VAL A 93 -26.46 13.09 29.04
C VAL A 93 -26.37 13.26 30.56
N LYS A 94 -25.20 12.98 31.14
CA LYS A 94 -24.94 13.14 32.57
C LYS A 94 -24.89 14.61 33.01
N SER A 95 -24.37 15.50 32.16
CA SER A 95 -24.28 16.94 32.44
C SER A 95 -25.58 17.70 32.12
N HIS A 96 -26.46 17.13 31.29
CA HIS A 96 -27.73 17.73 30.87
C HIS A 96 -28.94 16.86 31.29
N PRO A 97 -29.29 16.83 32.59
CA PRO A 97 -30.37 15.98 33.09
C PRO A 97 -31.78 16.50 32.72
N GLN A 98 -31.92 17.74 32.26
CA GLN A 98 -33.21 18.35 31.97
C GLN A 98 -33.80 17.90 30.63
N ASP A 99 -35.12 17.77 30.59
CA ASP A 99 -35.90 17.51 29.38
C ASP A 99 -36.55 18.80 28.86
N PRO A 100 -36.61 19.01 27.52
CA PRO A 100 -36.06 18.18 26.44
C PRO A 100 -34.56 18.38 26.22
N ILE A 101 -33.85 17.34 25.75
CA ILE A 101 -32.47 17.46 25.29
C ILE A 101 -32.42 18.35 24.04
N ASN A 102 -31.51 19.33 24.03
CA ASN A 102 -31.19 20.08 22.82
C ASN A 102 -30.45 19.16 21.83
N GLN A 103 -31.15 18.76 20.77
CA GLN A 103 -30.62 17.79 19.82
C GLN A 103 -29.45 18.34 18.99
N GLN A 104 -29.48 19.62 18.60
CA GLN A 104 -28.37 20.22 17.83
C GLN A 104 -27.08 20.27 18.66
N GLU A 105 -27.21 20.64 19.93
CA GLU A 105 -26.09 20.72 20.87
C GLU A 105 -25.51 19.32 21.16
N PHE A 106 -26.38 18.33 21.38
CA PHE A 106 -25.99 16.93 21.52
C PHE A 106 -25.24 16.42 20.30
N GLU A 107 -25.80 16.66 19.09
CA GLU A 107 -25.22 16.18 17.85
C GLU A 107 -23.84 16.80 17.59
N SER A 108 -23.69 18.10 17.84
CA SER A 108 -22.43 18.82 17.68
C SER A 108 -21.35 18.38 18.68
N LEU A 109 -21.67 18.31 19.98
CA LEU A 109 -20.69 18.02 21.02
C LEU A 109 -20.27 16.56 21.07
N CYS A 110 -21.14 15.64 20.63
CA CYS A 110 -20.85 14.20 20.64
C CYS A 110 -20.32 13.70 19.29
N GLY A 111 -20.17 14.58 18.29
CA GLY A 111 -19.69 14.22 16.95
C GLY A 111 -20.64 13.28 16.23
N VAL A 112 -21.95 13.43 16.47
CA VAL A 112 -22.98 12.54 15.95
C VAL A 112 -23.09 12.73 14.44
N GLY A 113 -22.99 11.64 13.68
CA GLY A 113 -22.98 11.69 12.21
C GLY A 113 -21.64 12.13 11.61
N VAL A 114 -20.62 12.46 12.41
CA VAL A 114 -19.27 12.71 11.92
C VAL A 114 -18.63 11.37 11.58
N VAL A 115 -18.33 11.16 10.29
CA VAL A 115 -17.57 10.02 9.80
C VAL A 115 -16.21 10.52 9.35
N ILE A 116 -15.15 10.03 9.98
CA ILE A 116 -13.78 10.33 9.54
C ILE A 116 -13.36 9.28 8.52
N THR A 117 -13.00 9.72 7.31
CA THR A 117 -12.57 8.81 6.24
C THR A 117 -11.06 8.52 6.34
N PRO A 118 -10.57 7.39 5.80
CA PRO A 118 -9.14 7.10 5.74
C PRO A 118 -8.32 8.21 5.07
N GLU A 119 -8.85 8.82 4.00
CA GLU A 119 -8.21 9.91 3.27
C GLU A 119 -8.04 11.16 4.15
N GLN A 120 -9.01 11.46 5.01
CA GLN A 120 -8.88 12.57 5.97
C GLN A 120 -7.78 12.29 7.00
N ILE A 121 -7.58 11.03 7.39
CA ILE A 121 -6.49 10.63 8.28
C ILE A 121 -5.15 10.76 7.55
N GLU A 122 -5.04 10.23 6.33
CA GLU A 122 -3.86 10.30 5.47
C GLU A 122 -3.42 11.76 5.27
N ASP A 123 -4.31 12.63 4.79
CA ASP A 123 -4.04 14.06 4.56
C ASP A 123 -3.58 14.77 5.83
N LYS A 124 -4.19 14.43 6.97
CA LYS A 124 -3.85 15.07 8.24
C LYS A 124 -2.48 14.61 8.72
N VAL A 125 -2.21 13.30 8.65
CA VAL A 125 -0.93 12.72 9.03
C VAL A 125 0.18 13.26 8.11
N GLU A 126 -0.07 13.36 6.81
CA GLU A 126 0.88 13.92 5.84
C GLU A 126 1.23 15.37 6.19
N LYS A 127 0.24 16.21 6.50
CA LYS A 127 0.46 17.59 6.94
C LYS A 127 1.30 17.67 8.22
N VAL A 128 1.04 16.78 9.18
CA VAL A 128 1.80 16.72 10.45
C VAL A 128 3.23 16.22 10.22
N ILE A 129 3.44 15.22 9.37
CA ILE A 129 4.77 14.72 9.01
C ILE A 129 5.54 15.78 8.25
N LYS A 130 4.93 16.46 7.28
CA LYS A 130 5.54 17.56 6.52
C LYS A 130 6.02 18.69 7.42
N LYS A 131 5.25 19.02 8.46
CA LYS A 131 5.61 20.02 9.48
C LYS A 131 6.85 19.62 10.29
N HIS A 132 7.08 18.33 10.53
CA HIS A 132 8.21 17.80 11.31
C HIS A 132 9.29 17.13 10.45
N LYS A 133 9.24 17.28 9.13
CA LYS A 133 10.03 16.50 8.16
C LYS A 133 11.54 16.56 8.43
N ASP A 134 12.08 17.75 8.66
CA ASP A 134 13.52 17.93 8.86
C ASP A 134 14.01 17.29 10.17
N GLN A 135 13.21 17.39 11.24
CA GLN A 135 13.50 16.72 12.50
C GLN A 135 13.34 15.20 12.37
N LEU A 136 12.32 14.72 11.66
CA LEU A 136 12.15 13.29 11.40
C LEU A 136 13.32 12.70 10.62
N LEU A 137 13.83 13.39 9.60
CA LEU A 137 15.00 12.93 8.83
C LEU A 137 16.28 12.93 9.67
N LEU A 138 16.46 13.94 10.55
CA LEU A 138 17.63 14.05 11.42
C LEU A 138 17.61 13.03 12.57
N GLU A 139 16.47 12.86 13.21
CA GLU A 139 16.31 12.03 14.41
C GLU A 139 15.91 10.58 14.10
N ARG A 140 15.45 10.33 12.86
CA ARG A 140 14.86 9.07 12.40
C ARG A 140 13.85 8.52 13.41
N TYR A 141 14.00 7.26 13.81
CA TYR A 141 13.09 6.59 14.74
C TYR A 141 13.31 6.95 16.21
N ARG A 142 14.32 7.79 16.51
CA ARG A 142 14.50 8.37 17.86
C ARG A 142 13.56 9.57 18.09
N PHE A 143 12.91 10.07 17.03
CA PHE A 143 11.89 11.11 17.13
C PHE A 143 10.70 10.65 17.98
N ASN A 144 10.09 11.58 18.73
CA ASN A 144 8.91 11.28 19.52
C ASN A 144 7.65 11.14 18.64
N MET A 145 7.38 9.93 18.15
CA MET A 145 6.18 9.62 17.35
C MET A 145 4.86 9.93 18.07
N GLY A 146 4.87 9.99 19.42
CA GLY A 146 3.76 10.47 20.23
C GLY A 146 3.31 11.89 19.88
N LEU A 147 4.23 12.74 19.42
CA LEU A 147 3.92 14.09 18.96
C LEU A 147 3.08 14.08 17.69
N LEU A 148 3.43 13.22 16.71
CA LEU A 148 2.71 13.10 15.44
C LEU A 148 1.27 12.63 15.69
N MET A 149 1.13 11.56 16.49
CA MET A 149 -0.19 11.03 16.87
C MET A 149 -1.02 12.07 17.63
N GLY A 150 -0.40 12.83 18.54
CA GLY A 150 -1.07 13.88 19.31
C GLY A 150 -1.57 15.04 18.43
N GLU A 151 -0.74 15.53 17.51
CA GLU A 151 -1.12 16.60 16.57
C GLU A 151 -2.15 16.13 15.54
N ALA A 152 -2.05 14.89 15.05
CA ALA A 152 -3.04 14.30 14.17
C ALA A 152 -4.41 14.18 14.87
N ARG A 153 -4.43 13.64 16.09
CA ARG A 153 -5.65 13.51 16.90
C ARG A 153 -6.28 14.87 17.23
N GLY A 154 -5.47 15.91 17.46
CA GLY A 154 -5.98 17.27 17.69
C GLY A 154 -6.80 17.84 16.54
N GLY A 155 -6.57 17.39 15.30
CA GLY A 155 -7.37 17.79 14.13
C GLY A 155 -8.45 16.79 13.72
N LEU A 156 -8.43 15.58 14.26
CA LEU A 156 -9.35 14.48 13.94
C LEU A 156 -9.87 13.88 15.24
N MET A 157 -10.57 14.70 16.02
CA MET A 157 -10.98 14.35 17.38
C MET A 157 -11.79 13.05 17.44
N TRP A 158 -12.63 12.77 16.42
CA TRP A 158 -13.50 11.59 16.36
C TRP A 158 -12.90 10.38 15.63
N ALA A 159 -11.65 10.47 15.15
CA ALA A 159 -11.00 9.37 14.46
C ALA A 159 -10.54 8.27 15.43
N ASP A 160 -10.56 7.02 14.95
CA ASP A 160 -9.98 5.90 15.68
C ASP A 160 -8.47 6.12 15.88
N GLY A 161 -8.04 6.10 17.14
CA GLY A 161 -6.63 6.22 17.49
C GLY A 161 -5.74 5.14 16.90
N LYS A 162 -6.28 3.94 16.68
CA LYS A 162 -5.55 2.86 16.03
C LYS A 162 -5.31 3.16 14.55
N MET A 163 -6.31 3.69 13.84
CA MET A 163 -6.15 4.08 12.44
C MET A 163 -5.14 5.22 12.28
N ILE A 164 -5.21 6.25 13.13
CA ILE A 164 -4.19 7.34 13.14
C ILE A 164 -2.79 6.76 13.37
N LYS A 165 -2.64 5.86 14.35
CA LYS A 165 -1.34 5.25 14.65
C LYS A 165 -0.78 4.48 13.45
N ASN A 166 -1.61 3.61 12.84
CA ASN A 166 -1.19 2.81 11.70
C ASN A 166 -0.74 3.71 10.53
N GLU A 167 -1.49 4.78 10.25
CA GLU A 167 -1.17 5.72 9.17
C GLU A 167 0.14 6.48 9.44
N VAL A 168 0.35 6.94 10.68
CA VAL A 168 1.62 7.55 11.11
C VAL A 168 2.77 6.57 10.95
N ASP A 169 2.63 5.33 11.44
CA ASP A 169 3.68 4.33 11.36
C ASP A 169 4.04 4.03 9.88
N MET A 170 3.05 3.99 8.99
CA MET A 170 3.24 3.75 7.55
C MET A 170 3.93 4.92 6.83
N GLN A 171 3.44 6.15 6.98
CA GLN A 171 4.06 7.31 6.32
C GLN A 171 5.46 7.61 6.86
N VAL A 172 5.70 7.37 8.15
CA VAL A 172 7.05 7.47 8.74
C VAL A 172 7.97 6.40 8.16
N LEU A 173 7.49 5.15 8.00
CA LEU A 173 8.27 4.10 7.34
C LEU A 173 8.60 4.47 5.89
N HIS A 174 7.66 5.03 5.14
CA HIS A 174 7.90 5.51 3.77
C HIS A 174 8.94 6.64 3.74
N LEU A 175 8.89 7.58 4.68
CA LEU A 175 9.81 8.71 4.74
C LEU A 175 11.24 8.29 5.15
N LEU A 176 11.36 7.42 6.17
CA LEU A 176 12.64 7.10 6.79
C LEU A 176 13.29 5.82 6.22
N GLY A 177 12.51 4.94 5.59
CA GLY A 177 12.92 3.58 5.28
C GLY A 177 13.03 2.71 6.53
N PRO A 178 13.56 1.49 6.43
CA PRO A 178 13.59 0.52 7.53
C PRO A 178 14.38 1.01 8.74
N LYS A 179 14.02 0.48 9.93
CA LYS A 179 14.76 0.71 11.18
C LYS A 179 16.15 0.08 11.08
N THR A 180 17.16 0.84 11.47
CA THR A 180 18.56 0.41 11.53
C THR A 180 19.00 0.16 12.98
N GLU A 181 20.14 -0.50 13.20
CA GLU A 181 20.67 -0.70 14.56
C GLU A 181 20.98 0.62 15.27
N ALA A 182 21.43 1.63 14.53
CA ALA A 182 21.65 2.98 15.05
C ALA A 182 20.35 3.60 15.62
N ASP A 183 19.17 3.23 15.10
CA ASP A 183 17.90 3.74 15.59
C ASP A 183 17.54 3.22 17.00
N LEU A 184 18.21 2.17 17.50
CA LEU A 184 17.91 1.52 18.78
C LEU A 184 18.64 2.15 19.98
N GLU A 185 19.60 3.05 19.76
CA GLU A 185 20.31 3.74 20.84
C GLU A 185 19.46 4.88 21.44
N LYS A 186 19.38 4.95 22.78
CA LYS A 186 18.51 5.92 23.49
C LYS A 186 19.05 7.35 23.42
N LYS A 187 18.17 8.31 23.16
CA LYS A 187 18.47 9.75 23.11
C LYS A 187 18.45 10.44 24.48
N THR A 188 19.41 11.32 24.72
CA THR A 188 19.50 12.28 25.84
C THR A 188 18.63 13.52 25.56
N LYS A 189 17.88 14.02 26.56
CA LYS A 189 16.81 15.04 26.41
C LYS A 189 17.33 16.49 26.41
N ALA A 190 16.82 17.33 25.50
CA ALA A 190 16.84 18.81 25.61
C ALA A 190 15.50 19.43 25.11
N GLN A 191 15.17 20.62 25.63
CA GLN A 191 13.83 21.24 25.73
C GLN A 191 13.30 21.98 24.48
N LYS A 192 11.96 22.09 24.38
CA LYS A 192 11.15 22.66 23.27
C LYS A 192 10.92 24.17 23.36
N ALA A 193 10.81 24.84 22.20
CA ALA A 193 10.17 26.15 22.02
C ALA A 193 9.12 26.11 20.87
N LYS A 194 8.06 26.92 20.99
CA LYS A 194 6.81 26.96 20.18
C LYS A 194 6.89 27.88 18.95
N ALA A 195 6.02 27.64 17.96
CA ALA A 195 5.76 28.49 16.78
C ALA A 195 4.26 28.90 16.69
N PRO A 196 3.88 29.93 15.90
CA PRO A 196 2.48 30.34 15.67
C PRO A 196 1.91 29.99 14.26
N ASP A 197 0.56 30.03 14.18
CA ASP A 197 -0.41 29.77 13.08
C ASP A 197 -0.25 30.67 11.83
N GLY A 198 -0.84 30.49 10.64
CA GLY A 198 -1.86 29.59 10.05
C GLY A 198 -2.43 30.25 8.76
N VAL A 199 -3.12 29.51 7.86
CA VAL A 199 -4.34 29.86 7.04
C VAL A 199 -4.64 28.72 6.03
N LYS A 200 -5.94 28.43 5.83
CA LYS A 200 -6.58 27.34 5.05
C LYS A 200 -7.17 27.84 3.72
N GLU A 201 -7.36 26.94 2.74
CA GLU A 201 -8.41 27.01 1.70
C GLU A 201 -8.90 25.58 1.33
N GLU A 202 -10.20 25.45 1.04
CA GLU A 202 -11.01 24.23 0.79
C GLU A 202 -11.59 24.28 -0.64
N LEU A 203 -11.72 23.14 -1.33
CA LEU A 203 -12.62 22.96 -2.49
C LEU A 203 -13.14 21.50 -2.58
N THR A 204 -14.42 21.34 -2.87
CA THR A 204 -15.21 20.10 -3.01
C THR A 204 -15.73 19.93 -4.44
N ILE A 205 -16.09 18.69 -4.86
CA ILE A 205 -17.42 18.28 -5.38
C ILE A 205 -17.41 16.83 -5.94
N ASN A 206 -18.55 16.17 -5.71
CA ASN A 206 -18.95 14.76 -5.87
C ASN A 206 -19.32 14.29 -7.30
N GLY A 207 -19.45 12.96 -7.46
CA GLY A 207 -20.41 12.34 -8.40
C GLY A 207 -20.31 10.81 -8.52
N GLU A 208 -21.11 10.05 -7.76
CA GLU A 208 -21.27 8.59 -7.90
C GLU A 208 -22.50 8.20 -8.74
N LEU A 209 -22.36 7.14 -9.55
CA LEU A 209 -23.44 6.41 -10.23
C LEU A 209 -23.53 5.00 -9.62
N LYS A 210 -24.74 4.61 -9.17
CA LYS A 210 -25.04 3.25 -8.69
C LYS A 210 -25.25 2.29 -9.86
N ILE A 211 -24.49 1.20 -9.90
CA ILE A 211 -24.74 0.01 -10.72
C ILE A 211 -24.90 -1.17 -9.76
N GLU A 212 -26.01 -1.91 -9.87
CA GLU A 212 -26.27 -3.14 -9.11
C GLU A 212 -25.32 -4.26 -9.56
N GLY A 213 -24.17 -4.31 -8.89
CA GLY A 213 -23.19 -5.39 -8.86
C GLY A 213 -22.40 -5.27 -7.55
N ARG A 214 -21.70 -6.30 -7.08
CA ARG A 214 -20.75 -6.10 -5.96
C ARG A 214 -19.78 -4.98 -6.37
N SER A 215 -19.44 -4.09 -5.45
CA SER A 215 -18.47 -3.02 -5.74
C SER A 215 -17.17 -3.65 -6.25
N LEU A 216 -16.52 -3.03 -7.23
CA LEU A 216 -15.21 -3.48 -7.74
C LEU A 216 -14.22 -3.69 -6.59
N MET A 217 -14.30 -2.86 -5.55
CA MET A 217 -13.45 -2.99 -4.36
C MET A 217 -13.75 -4.25 -3.56
N ASP A 218 -15.02 -4.64 -3.45
CA ASP A 218 -15.42 -5.89 -2.78
C ASP A 218 -15.00 -7.12 -3.59
N GLU A 219 -15.08 -7.04 -4.91
CA GLU A 219 -14.59 -8.09 -5.80
C GLU A 219 -13.06 -8.25 -5.69
N LEU A 220 -12.32 -7.14 -5.72
CA LEU A 220 -10.86 -7.15 -5.57
C LEU A 220 -10.41 -7.61 -4.17
N ARG A 221 -11.16 -7.33 -3.11
CA ARG A 221 -10.97 -7.95 -1.79
C ARG A 221 -11.26 -9.45 -1.83
N GLY A 222 -12.31 -9.87 -2.54
CA GLY A 222 -12.62 -11.28 -2.78
C GLY A 222 -11.50 -12.01 -3.52
N VAL A 223 -10.89 -11.38 -4.53
CA VAL A 223 -9.71 -11.89 -5.23
C VAL A 223 -8.47 -11.91 -4.32
N ALA A 224 -8.33 -10.93 -3.42
CA ALA A 224 -7.24 -10.90 -2.44
C ALA A 224 -7.24 -12.10 -1.49
N LEU A 225 -8.40 -12.72 -1.23
CA LEU A 225 -8.47 -13.96 -0.46
C LEU A 225 -7.78 -15.14 -1.15
N ASN A 226 -7.66 -15.10 -2.49
CA ASN A 226 -6.96 -16.12 -3.27
C ASN A 226 -5.46 -15.83 -3.42
N PHE A 227 -5.00 -14.65 -3.00
CA PHE A 227 -3.59 -14.28 -3.04
C PHE A 227 -2.94 -14.40 -1.66
N HIS A 228 -1.62 -14.59 -1.68
CA HIS A 228 -0.84 -14.68 -0.45
C HIS A 228 -0.83 -13.32 0.28
N LYS A 229 -0.70 -13.37 1.61
CA LYS A 229 -0.44 -12.16 2.39
C LYS A 229 1.00 -11.66 2.15
N PRO A 230 1.29 -10.36 2.32
CA PRO A 230 2.67 -9.86 2.26
C PRO A 230 3.61 -10.64 3.18
N GLY A 231 4.76 -11.06 2.64
CA GLY A 231 5.73 -11.91 3.35
C GLY A 231 5.45 -13.42 3.33
N GLU A 232 4.31 -13.85 2.78
CA GLU A 232 3.92 -15.26 2.67
C GLU A 232 4.08 -15.85 1.26
N ASN A 233 4.98 -15.28 0.45
CA ASN A 233 5.19 -15.69 -0.94
C ASN A 233 5.48 -17.20 -1.09
N TYR A 234 6.15 -17.80 -0.09
CA TYR A 234 6.48 -19.24 -0.06
C TYR A 234 5.27 -20.18 -0.04
N LYS A 235 4.05 -19.66 0.13
CA LYS A 235 2.81 -20.45 0.08
C LYS A 235 2.19 -20.52 -1.32
N THR A 236 2.66 -19.71 -2.28
CA THR A 236 2.10 -19.74 -3.63
C THR A 236 2.61 -20.93 -4.41
N GLU A 237 1.75 -21.42 -5.31
CA GLU A 237 2.11 -22.47 -6.26
C GLU A 237 3.36 -22.07 -7.07
N GLY A 238 4.30 -23.02 -7.24
CA GLY A 238 5.54 -22.81 -7.98
C GLY A 238 6.63 -22.01 -7.24
N TYR A 239 6.41 -21.54 -6.01
CA TYR A 239 7.43 -20.78 -5.28
C TYR A 239 8.58 -21.67 -4.79
N VAL A 240 9.83 -21.31 -5.13
CA VAL A 240 11.02 -22.06 -4.73
C VAL A 240 11.57 -21.51 -3.40
N VAL A 241 11.54 -22.35 -2.36
CA VAL A 241 12.14 -22.03 -1.06
C VAL A 241 13.62 -22.42 -1.07
N THR A 242 14.49 -21.41 -1.04
CA THR A 242 15.94 -21.56 -0.92
C THR A 242 16.39 -21.39 0.53
N PRO A 243 17.64 -21.73 0.89
CA PRO A 243 18.16 -21.50 2.24
C PRO A 243 18.12 -20.02 2.69
N LYS A 244 18.07 -19.06 1.75
CA LYS A 244 18.02 -17.62 2.05
C LYS A 244 16.61 -17.04 2.04
N THR A 245 15.59 -17.82 1.66
CA THR A 245 14.24 -17.30 1.41
C THR A 245 13.64 -16.64 2.64
N MET A 246 13.77 -17.24 3.83
CA MET A 246 13.18 -16.68 5.05
C MET A 246 13.89 -15.38 5.48
N ASP A 247 15.20 -15.30 5.31
CA ASP A 247 15.96 -14.07 5.60
C ASP A 247 15.58 -12.94 4.63
N LEU A 248 15.42 -13.25 3.34
CA LEU A 248 14.99 -12.28 2.33
C LEU A 248 13.55 -11.80 2.58
N LEU A 249 12.64 -12.69 2.99
CA LEU A 249 11.27 -12.31 3.36
C LEU A 249 11.23 -11.45 4.63
N LYS A 250 12.11 -11.72 5.59
CA LYS A 250 12.26 -10.88 6.78
C LYS A 250 12.71 -9.46 6.39
N GLN A 251 13.77 -9.33 5.59
CA GLN A 251 14.24 -8.03 5.08
C GLN A 251 13.15 -7.32 4.26
N HIS A 252 12.40 -8.08 3.46
CA HIS A 252 11.26 -7.54 2.72
C HIS A 252 10.20 -6.97 3.66
N LEU A 253 9.79 -7.69 4.71
CA LEU A 253 8.80 -7.21 5.68
C LEU A 253 9.29 -5.99 6.47
N GLU A 254 10.58 -5.93 6.81
CA GLU A 254 11.18 -4.76 7.46
C GLU A 254 11.13 -3.52 6.53
N PHE A 255 11.34 -3.71 5.24
CA PHE A 255 11.29 -2.66 4.24
C PHE A 255 9.87 -2.22 3.86
N THR A 256 8.92 -3.15 3.80
CA THR A 256 7.54 -2.87 3.37
C THR A 256 6.57 -2.61 4.50
N GLY A 257 6.92 -2.97 5.74
CA GLY A 257 6.00 -2.96 6.87
C GLY A 257 4.87 -3.99 6.74
N GLY A 258 4.99 -4.97 5.83
CA GLY A 258 3.91 -5.90 5.50
C GLY A 258 2.80 -5.28 4.65
N GLN A 259 3.04 -4.12 4.03
CA GLN A 259 2.09 -3.46 3.13
C GLN A 259 2.06 -4.14 1.74
N ILE A 260 0.89 -4.21 1.11
CA ILE A 260 0.75 -4.62 -0.29
C ILE A 260 1.38 -3.56 -1.21
N ARG A 261 2.22 -4.01 -2.15
CA ARG A 261 2.89 -3.17 -3.13
C ARG A 261 2.69 -3.75 -4.53
N THR A 262 1.97 -3.04 -5.39
CA THR A 262 1.76 -3.39 -6.80
C THR A 262 2.46 -2.37 -7.71
N ARG A 263 2.47 -2.66 -9.02
CA ARG A 263 2.98 -1.71 -10.03
C ARG A 263 2.17 -1.83 -11.31
N PHE A 264 1.95 -0.71 -11.99
CA PHE A 264 1.51 -0.68 -13.37
C PHE A 264 2.69 -0.22 -14.24
N PRO A 265 3.26 -1.11 -15.09
CA PRO A 265 4.45 -0.78 -15.87
C PRO A 265 4.18 -0.62 -17.38
N PRO A 266 3.60 0.51 -17.84
CA PRO A 266 3.40 0.75 -19.26
C PRO A 266 4.71 1.16 -19.94
N GLU A 267 4.85 0.81 -21.22
CA GLU A 267 5.90 1.40 -22.06
C GLU A 267 5.55 2.88 -22.34
N PRO A 268 6.50 3.81 -22.21
CA PRO A 268 6.27 5.26 -22.36
C PRO A 268 6.08 5.74 -23.80
N ASN A 269 6.19 4.86 -24.79
CA ASN A 269 5.96 5.11 -26.22
C ASN A 269 4.58 4.58 -26.69
N GLY A 270 3.85 3.86 -25.83
CA GLY A 270 2.63 3.15 -26.19
C GLY A 270 1.35 3.96 -25.98
N ILE A 271 0.33 3.71 -26.82
CA ILE A 271 -1.02 4.23 -26.61
C ILE A 271 -1.81 3.26 -25.73
N LEU A 272 -2.32 3.74 -24.60
CA LEU A 272 -3.22 2.96 -23.77
C LEU A 272 -4.54 2.72 -24.51
N HIS A 273 -4.99 1.47 -24.47
CA HIS A 273 -6.26 1.00 -25.01
C HIS A 273 -7.10 0.33 -23.92
N ILE A 274 -8.34 -0.08 -24.22
CA ILE A 274 -9.27 -0.62 -23.20
C ILE A 274 -8.72 -1.82 -22.41
N GLY A 275 -7.92 -2.70 -23.02
CA GLY A 275 -7.20 -3.76 -22.29
C GLY A 275 -6.32 -3.25 -21.12
N HIS A 276 -5.73 -2.06 -21.25
CA HIS A 276 -4.96 -1.43 -20.17
C HIS A 276 -5.85 -0.97 -19.01
N ALA A 277 -7.13 -0.67 -19.25
CA ALA A 277 -8.06 -0.34 -18.17
C ALA A 277 -8.21 -1.51 -17.19
N LYS A 278 -8.16 -2.77 -17.66
CA LYS A 278 -8.13 -3.95 -16.79
C LYS A 278 -6.85 -3.97 -15.94
N ALA A 279 -5.69 -3.73 -16.55
CA ALA A 279 -4.41 -3.72 -15.85
C ALA A 279 -4.33 -2.60 -14.80
N ILE A 280 -4.84 -1.40 -15.11
CA ILE A 280 -4.90 -0.26 -14.18
C ILE A 280 -5.83 -0.61 -13.01
N ASN A 281 -7.08 -1.00 -13.28
CA ASN A 281 -8.04 -1.35 -12.23
C ASN A 281 -7.54 -2.51 -11.36
N PHE A 282 -6.87 -3.49 -11.95
CA PHE A 282 -6.33 -4.60 -11.18
C PHE A 282 -5.17 -4.15 -10.29
N ASN A 283 -4.13 -3.51 -10.83
CA ASN A 283 -2.95 -3.17 -10.03
C ASN A 283 -3.25 -2.07 -8.99
N PHE A 284 -3.89 -0.98 -9.41
CA PHE A 284 -4.22 0.13 -8.51
C PHE A 284 -5.39 -0.22 -7.60
N GLY A 285 -6.44 -0.84 -8.14
CA GLY A 285 -7.59 -1.25 -7.35
C GLY A 285 -7.23 -2.33 -6.33
N TYR A 286 -6.37 -3.30 -6.65
CA TYR A 286 -5.93 -4.30 -5.69
C TYR A 286 -5.15 -3.68 -4.52
N ALA A 287 -4.25 -2.73 -4.81
CA ALA A 287 -3.57 -1.97 -3.76
C ALA A 287 -4.59 -1.18 -2.92
N LYS A 288 -5.46 -0.39 -3.54
CA LYS A 288 -6.47 0.43 -2.85
C LYS A 288 -7.44 -0.41 -2.01
N ALA A 289 -7.84 -1.58 -2.49
CA ALA A 289 -8.79 -2.45 -1.82
C ALA A 289 -8.20 -3.09 -0.55
N ASN A 290 -6.87 -3.16 -0.44
CA ASN A 290 -6.16 -3.84 0.64
C ASN A 290 -5.12 -2.94 1.33
N ASP A 291 -5.39 -1.63 1.40
CA ASP A 291 -4.57 -0.64 2.13
C ASP A 291 -3.09 -0.62 1.70
N GLY A 292 -2.86 -0.92 0.41
CA GLY A 292 -1.56 -0.98 -0.24
C GLY A 292 -1.25 0.24 -1.10
N ILE A 293 -0.08 0.19 -1.74
CA ILE A 293 0.38 1.22 -2.68
C ILE A 293 0.63 0.63 -4.07
N CYS A 294 0.44 1.45 -5.11
CA CYS A 294 0.74 1.09 -6.49
C CYS A 294 1.68 2.11 -7.11
N TYR A 295 2.79 1.63 -7.66
CA TYR A 295 3.74 2.44 -8.42
C TYR A 295 3.29 2.55 -9.88
N LEU A 296 3.38 3.75 -10.46
CA LEU A 296 3.38 3.91 -11.92
C LEU A 296 4.85 3.84 -12.35
N ARG A 297 5.26 2.72 -12.95
CA ARG A 297 6.67 2.49 -13.30
C ARG A 297 6.85 2.43 -14.80
N TYR A 298 7.25 3.53 -15.44
CA TYR A 298 7.47 3.51 -16.90
C TYR A 298 8.57 2.49 -17.26
N ASP A 299 8.26 1.60 -18.20
CA ASP A 299 9.23 0.65 -18.76
C ASP A 299 9.98 1.31 -19.92
N ASP A 300 10.88 2.24 -19.58
CA ASP A 300 11.72 3.00 -20.50
C ASP A 300 13.04 2.26 -20.83
N THR A 301 13.04 0.93 -20.79
CA THR A 301 14.26 0.13 -21.06
C THR A 301 14.75 0.23 -22.50
N ASN A 302 13.88 0.66 -23.41
CA ASN A 302 14.15 0.77 -24.83
C ASN A 302 14.40 2.23 -25.22
N PRO A 303 15.61 2.61 -25.67
CA PRO A 303 15.89 3.95 -26.18
C PRO A 303 15.24 4.15 -27.56
N GLU A 304 13.94 4.41 -27.56
CA GLU A 304 13.21 4.89 -28.73
C GLU A 304 12.96 6.39 -28.61
N LYS A 305 12.50 7.01 -29.71
CA LYS A 305 12.05 8.41 -29.68
C LYS A 305 10.74 8.46 -28.90
N GLU A 306 10.86 8.47 -27.58
CA GLU A 306 9.74 8.70 -26.70
C GLU A 306 9.27 10.14 -26.82
N GLU A 307 7.97 10.32 -27.00
CA GLU A 307 7.34 11.64 -27.03
C GLU A 307 6.70 11.89 -25.67
N GLU A 308 7.00 13.05 -25.06
CA GLU A 308 6.48 13.46 -23.76
C GLU A 308 4.94 13.39 -23.68
N LYS A 309 4.25 13.57 -24.82
CA LYS A 309 2.79 13.44 -24.94
C LYS A 309 2.25 12.07 -24.45
N TYR A 310 3.02 11.00 -24.61
CA TYR A 310 2.61 9.65 -24.18
C TYR A 310 2.75 9.48 -22.67
N PHE A 311 3.82 10.03 -22.08
CA PHE A 311 3.99 10.07 -20.63
C PHE A 311 2.82 10.77 -19.93
N THR A 312 2.49 11.98 -20.40
CA THR A 312 1.39 12.77 -19.84
C THR A 312 0.06 12.05 -20.04
N ALA A 313 -0.21 11.55 -21.25
CA ALA A 313 -1.46 10.83 -21.54
C ALA A 313 -1.64 9.57 -20.66
N ILE A 314 -0.57 8.79 -20.44
CA ILE A 314 -0.62 7.61 -19.57
C ILE A 314 -1.00 8.01 -18.14
N LYS A 315 -0.33 9.05 -17.60
CA LYS A 315 -0.62 9.55 -16.24
C LYS A 315 -2.05 10.07 -16.15
N ASP A 316 -2.47 10.87 -17.12
CA ASP A 316 -3.81 11.45 -17.19
C ASP A 316 -4.88 10.36 -17.25
N MET A 317 -4.65 9.25 -17.96
CA MET A 317 -5.60 8.13 -18.00
C MET A 317 -5.68 7.37 -16.67
N VAL A 318 -4.56 7.23 -15.95
CA VAL A 318 -4.57 6.63 -14.60
C VAL A 318 -5.37 7.51 -13.64
N GLU A 319 -5.12 8.84 -13.67
CA GLU A 319 -5.84 9.82 -12.85
C GLU A 319 -7.31 9.92 -13.23
N TRP A 320 -7.63 9.88 -14.52
CA TRP A 320 -9.00 9.89 -15.06
C TRP A 320 -9.82 8.68 -14.60
N LEU A 321 -9.19 7.51 -14.47
CA LEU A 321 -9.81 6.30 -13.90
C LEU A 321 -9.94 6.35 -12.36
N GLY A 322 -9.56 7.46 -11.72
CA GLY A 322 -9.75 7.68 -10.29
C GLY A 322 -8.65 7.09 -9.41
N TYR A 323 -7.48 6.79 -9.98
CA TYR A 323 -6.32 6.27 -9.26
C TYR A 323 -5.19 7.30 -9.21
N LYS A 324 -4.52 7.38 -8.05
CA LYS A 324 -3.33 8.20 -7.86
C LYS A 324 -2.13 7.29 -7.64
N PRO A 325 -1.07 7.39 -8.45
CA PRO A 325 0.18 6.69 -8.18
C PRO A 325 0.77 7.11 -6.84
N TYR A 326 1.26 6.13 -6.08
CA TYR A 326 2.05 6.39 -4.87
C TYR A 326 3.34 7.15 -5.23
N GLU A 327 4.04 6.63 -6.24
CA GLU A 327 5.25 7.23 -6.79
C GLU A 327 5.35 6.88 -8.28
N ILE A 328 5.90 7.81 -9.05
CA ILE A 328 6.22 7.60 -10.46
C ILE A 328 7.70 7.28 -10.57
N THR A 329 8.01 6.08 -11.06
CA THR A 329 9.39 5.56 -11.18
C THR A 329 9.68 5.14 -12.60
N HIS A 330 10.94 4.96 -12.94
CA HIS A 330 11.37 4.53 -14.27
C HIS A 330 12.27 3.29 -14.15
N ALA A 331 12.23 2.40 -15.13
CA ALA A 331 13.15 1.29 -15.18
C ALA A 331 14.61 1.78 -15.30
N SER A 332 14.81 2.89 -16.01
CA SER A 332 16.11 3.56 -16.17
C SER A 332 16.75 4.06 -14.88
N ASP A 333 15.94 4.34 -13.84
CA ASP A 333 16.46 4.69 -12.50
C ASP A 333 17.30 3.54 -11.90
N ASN A 334 17.15 2.31 -12.40
CA ASN A 334 17.78 1.10 -11.89
C ASN A 334 18.88 0.51 -12.78
N PHE A 335 19.25 1.14 -13.92
CA PHE A 335 20.19 0.51 -14.87
C PHE A 335 21.53 0.11 -14.28
N GLN A 336 22.13 0.92 -13.40
CA GLN A 336 23.39 0.54 -12.74
C GLN A 336 23.20 -0.71 -11.87
N ARG A 337 22.10 -0.79 -11.12
CA ARG A 337 21.79 -1.96 -10.30
C ARG A 337 21.56 -3.20 -11.15
N LEU A 338 20.85 -3.05 -12.27
CA LEU A 338 20.64 -4.13 -13.23
C LEU A 338 21.96 -4.61 -13.85
N TYR A 339 22.89 -3.70 -14.13
CA TYR A 339 24.21 -4.04 -14.66
C TYR A 339 25.01 -4.84 -13.63
N ASP A 340 25.04 -4.39 -12.37
CA ASP A 340 25.75 -5.08 -11.29
C ASP A 340 25.20 -6.50 -11.06
N LEU A 341 23.88 -6.66 -11.14
CA LEU A 341 23.23 -7.97 -11.05
C LEU A 341 23.59 -8.87 -12.25
N ALA A 342 23.70 -8.32 -13.46
CA ALA A 342 24.13 -9.07 -14.63
C ALA A 342 25.58 -9.54 -14.52
N VAL A 343 26.47 -8.70 -13.97
CA VAL A 343 27.85 -9.09 -13.65
C VAL A 343 27.87 -10.22 -12.63
N ASP A 344 27.04 -10.16 -11.59
CA ASP A 344 26.90 -11.25 -10.60
C ASP A 344 26.37 -12.55 -11.22
N LEU A 345 25.39 -12.46 -12.14
CA LEU A 345 24.91 -13.63 -12.91
C LEU A 345 26.02 -14.29 -13.72
N ILE A 346 26.85 -13.50 -14.42
CA ILE A 346 28.00 -14.01 -15.17
C ILE A 346 29.01 -14.67 -14.23
N ARG A 347 29.35 -14.03 -13.10
CA ARG A 347 30.27 -14.59 -12.09
C ARG A 347 29.81 -15.94 -11.54
N ARG A 348 28.50 -16.14 -11.41
CA ARG A 348 27.89 -17.39 -10.95
C ARG A 348 27.71 -18.42 -12.07
N GLY A 349 28.16 -18.12 -13.30
CA GLY A 349 28.04 -19.02 -14.45
C GLY A 349 26.61 -19.12 -15.01
N HIS A 350 25.71 -18.20 -14.66
CA HIS A 350 24.30 -18.19 -15.08
C HIS A 350 24.02 -17.23 -16.24
N ALA A 351 25.03 -16.55 -16.77
CA ALA A 351 24.93 -15.74 -17.97
C ALA A 351 26.27 -15.73 -18.72
N TYR A 352 26.20 -15.47 -20.02
CA TYR A 352 27.38 -15.41 -20.89
C TYR A 352 27.16 -14.40 -22.02
N VAL A 353 28.25 -13.90 -22.61
CA VAL A 353 28.18 -13.08 -23.82
C VAL A 353 28.04 -13.98 -25.04
N CYS A 354 27.17 -13.65 -25.98
CA CYS A 354 26.89 -14.41 -27.20
C CYS A 354 27.07 -13.50 -28.43
N HIS A 355 27.58 -14.07 -29.52
CA HIS A 355 27.75 -13.37 -30.80
C HIS A 355 26.81 -13.91 -31.91
N GLN A 356 25.81 -14.73 -31.53
CA GLN A 356 24.78 -15.14 -32.49
C GLN A 356 23.97 -13.93 -32.91
N ARG A 357 23.72 -13.79 -34.21
CA ARG A 357 22.90 -12.72 -34.75
C ARG A 357 21.42 -13.01 -34.50
N GLY A 358 20.60 -11.96 -34.48
CA GLY A 358 19.14 -12.10 -34.29
C GLY A 358 18.48 -13.02 -35.32
N GLU A 359 19.01 -13.11 -36.53
CA GLU A 359 18.53 -14.02 -37.59
C GLU A 359 18.81 -15.49 -37.28
N GLU A 360 19.94 -15.79 -36.65
CA GLU A 360 20.34 -17.15 -36.24
C GLU A 360 19.54 -17.65 -35.03
N LEU A 361 18.88 -16.71 -34.34
CA LEU A 361 17.98 -16.97 -33.21
C LEU A 361 16.51 -17.10 -33.64
N LYS A 362 16.17 -16.86 -34.92
CA LYS A 362 14.81 -17.02 -35.44
C LYS A 362 14.54 -18.49 -35.79
N GLY A 363 13.42 -19.04 -35.31
CA GLY A 363 12.97 -20.39 -35.62
C GLY A 363 12.42 -21.12 -34.40
N HIS A 364 11.82 -22.29 -34.61
CA HIS A 364 11.20 -23.11 -33.55
C HIS A 364 12.25 -23.83 -32.67
N ASN A 365 13.50 -23.92 -33.12
CA ASN A 365 14.56 -24.60 -32.37
C ASN A 365 15.96 -24.08 -32.79
N PRO A 366 16.32 -22.84 -32.43
CA PRO A 366 17.62 -22.28 -32.81
C PRO A 366 18.75 -23.13 -32.20
N PRO A 367 19.85 -23.37 -32.94
CA PRO A 367 20.96 -24.14 -32.44
C PRO A 367 21.56 -23.50 -31.18
N PRO A 368 22.03 -24.30 -30.20
CA PRO A 368 22.61 -23.76 -28.98
C PRO A 368 23.78 -22.85 -29.32
N SER A 369 23.92 -21.76 -28.57
CA SER A 369 25.00 -20.80 -28.79
C SER A 369 26.36 -21.49 -28.68
N PRO A 370 27.25 -21.36 -29.69
CA PRO A 370 28.63 -21.81 -29.60
C PRO A 370 29.39 -21.23 -28.40
N TRP A 371 28.94 -20.07 -27.91
CA TRP A 371 29.57 -19.32 -26.82
C TRP A 371 28.99 -19.62 -25.43
N ARG A 372 28.04 -20.56 -25.32
CA ARG A 372 27.33 -20.87 -24.06
C ARG A 372 28.23 -21.39 -22.94
N GLU A 373 29.27 -22.11 -23.32
CA GLU A 373 30.23 -22.73 -22.39
C GLU A 373 31.54 -21.96 -22.27
N ARG A 374 31.57 -20.70 -22.74
CA ARG A 374 32.78 -19.87 -22.65
C ARG A 374 33.14 -19.57 -21.18
N PRO A 375 34.44 -19.40 -20.85
CA PRO A 375 34.86 -19.06 -19.50
C PRO A 375 34.17 -17.80 -18.95
N VAL A 376 33.98 -17.77 -17.63
CA VAL A 376 33.35 -16.65 -16.92
C VAL A 376 34.15 -15.37 -17.12
N GLU A 377 35.48 -15.45 -17.00
CA GLU A 377 36.41 -14.33 -17.15
C GLU A 377 36.32 -13.70 -18.55
N GLU A 378 36.17 -14.54 -19.58
CA GLU A 378 35.99 -14.08 -20.96
C GLU A 378 34.68 -13.31 -21.11
N SER A 379 33.57 -13.85 -20.56
CA SER A 379 32.27 -13.16 -20.59
C SER A 379 32.29 -11.83 -19.85
N LEU A 380 32.99 -11.73 -18.72
CA LEU A 380 33.13 -10.48 -17.98
C LEU A 380 33.89 -9.41 -18.78
N VAL A 381 35.02 -9.79 -19.40
CA VAL A 381 35.78 -8.88 -20.25
C VAL A 381 34.95 -8.42 -21.45
N LEU A 382 34.25 -9.35 -22.11
CA LEU A 382 33.42 -9.01 -23.27
C LEU A 382 32.23 -8.13 -22.88
N PHE A 383 31.61 -8.36 -21.73
CA PHE A 383 30.48 -7.53 -21.27
C PHE A 383 30.92 -6.11 -20.90
N ASP A 384 32.12 -5.93 -20.32
CA ASP A 384 32.72 -4.61 -20.13
C ASP A 384 33.01 -3.92 -21.47
N ARG A 385 33.51 -4.66 -22.47
CA ARG A 385 33.72 -4.13 -23.82
C ARG A 385 32.41 -3.72 -24.52
N MET A 386 31.34 -4.49 -24.35
CA MET A 386 29.98 -4.11 -24.82
C MET A 386 29.55 -2.79 -24.18
N ARG A 387 29.72 -2.67 -22.86
CA ARG A 387 29.46 -1.45 -22.11
C ARG A 387 30.25 -0.25 -22.63
N ARG A 388 31.50 -0.45 -23.07
CA ARG A 388 32.39 0.59 -23.62
C ARG A 388 32.15 0.89 -25.10
N GLY A 389 31.10 0.33 -25.70
CA GLY A 389 30.74 0.60 -27.09
C GLY A 389 31.67 -0.03 -28.14
N LEU A 390 32.44 -1.06 -27.78
CA LEU A 390 33.44 -1.69 -28.66
C LEU A 390 32.85 -2.73 -29.63
N PHE A 391 31.53 -2.85 -29.71
CA PHE A 391 30.79 -3.78 -30.56
C PHE A 391 29.60 -3.07 -31.17
N ALA A 392 29.34 -3.27 -32.47
CA ALA A 392 28.18 -2.67 -33.12
C ALA A 392 26.86 -3.28 -32.64
N GLU A 393 25.74 -2.63 -32.96
CA GLU A 393 24.41 -3.15 -32.61
C GLU A 393 24.20 -4.56 -33.19
N GLY A 394 23.81 -5.50 -32.33
CA GLY A 394 23.56 -6.88 -32.71
C GLY A 394 24.82 -7.77 -32.85
N GLU A 395 26.03 -7.24 -32.68
CA GLU A 395 27.26 -8.05 -32.71
C GLU A 395 27.50 -8.86 -31.45
N ALA A 396 26.96 -8.40 -30.32
CA ALA A 396 27.07 -9.08 -29.04
C ALA A 396 25.81 -8.88 -28.19
N THR A 397 25.45 -9.91 -27.43
CA THR A 397 24.34 -9.91 -26.47
C THR A 397 24.77 -10.61 -25.20
N VAL A 398 24.18 -10.26 -24.05
CA VAL A 398 24.26 -11.11 -22.86
C VAL A 398 23.04 -12.00 -22.85
N ARG A 399 23.23 -13.30 -22.61
CA ARG A 399 22.15 -14.29 -22.51
C ARG A 399 22.21 -15.00 -21.17
N MET A 400 21.05 -15.26 -20.59
CA MET A 400 20.93 -16.10 -19.39
C MET A 400 21.17 -17.56 -19.79
N LYS A 401 21.84 -18.35 -18.95
CA LYS A 401 22.18 -19.75 -19.22
C LYS A 401 21.11 -20.68 -18.66
N ILE A 402 19.93 -20.69 -19.28
CA ILE A 402 18.74 -21.44 -18.84
C ILE A 402 17.92 -21.95 -20.03
N VAL A 403 17.11 -22.98 -19.81
CA VAL A 403 16.05 -23.38 -20.75
C VAL A 403 14.71 -23.07 -20.08
N MET A 404 13.88 -22.27 -20.74
CA MET A 404 12.55 -21.91 -20.23
C MET A 404 11.57 -23.08 -20.40
N GLU A 405 10.44 -23.06 -19.69
CA GLU A 405 9.44 -24.14 -19.73
C GLU A 405 8.84 -24.37 -21.12
N ASP A 406 8.74 -23.32 -21.93
CA ASP A 406 8.31 -23.37 -23.34
C ASP A 406 9.40 -23.91 -24.29
N GLY A 407 10.55 -24.34 -23.75
CA GLY A 407 11.70 -24.84 -24.49
C GLY A 407 12.61 -23.75 -25.06
N LYS A 408 12.28 -22.46 -24.87
CA LYS A 408 13.12 -21.37 -25.38
C LYS A 408 14.44 -21.32 -24.61
N MET A 409 15.54 -21.51 -25.34
CA MET A 409 16.88 -21.54 -24.79
C MET A 409 17.50 -20.15 -24.65
N ASP A 410 18.13 -19.94 -23.50
CA ASP A 410 19.02 -18.84 -23.15
C ASP A 410 18.45 -17.46 -23.57
N PRO A 411 17.43 -16.93 -22.86
CA PRO A 411 16.84 -15.63 -23.21
C PRO A 411 17.87 -14.49 -23.12
N VAL A 412 17.73 -13.50 -24.00
CA VAL A 412 18.60 -12.32 -24.06
C VAL A 412 18.31 -11.40 -22.88
N ALA A 413 19.36 -11.06 -22.13
CA ALA A 413 19.37 -10.16 -20.98
C ALA A 413 19.79 -8.72 -21.35
N TYR A 414 20.80 -8.56 -22.20
CA TYR A 414 21.30 -7.25 -22.66
C TYR A 414 21.52 -7.19 -24.16
N ARG A 415 21.24 -6.02 -24.73
CA ARG A 415 21.55 -5.67 -26.12
C ARG A 415 22.31 -4.34 -26.18
N ILE A 416 23.05 -4.16 -27.26
CA ILE A 416 23.74 -2.90 -27.57
C ILE A 416 22.80 -2.04 -28.39
N LYS A 417 22.62 -0.79 -27.98
CA LYS A 417 21.96 0.26 -28.77
C LYS A 417 22.72 1.57 -28.63
N TYR A 418 22.91 2.28 -29.75
CA TYR A 418 23.58 3.57 -29.79
C TYR A 418 22.59 4.75 -29.79
N THR A 419 21.29 4.49 -29.95
CA THR A 419 20.27 5.51 -29.73
C THR A 419 20.37 6.04 -28.30
N ALA A 420 20.47 7.36 -28.17
CA ALA A 420 20.50 8.04 -26.89
C ALA A 420 19.17 7.82 -26.15
N HIS A 421 19.27 7.56 -24.85
CA HIS A 421 18.10 7.37 -24.00
C HIS A 421 17.50 8.72 -23.59
N HIS A 422 16.19 8.87 -23.64
CA HIS A 422 15.51 10.15 -23.37
C HIS A 422 15.84 10.76 -21.98
N ARG A 423 15.82 9.96 -20.90
CA ARG A 423 16.20 10.41 -19.54
C ARG A 423 17.69 10.45 -19.25
N THR A 424 18.43 9.46 -19.75
CA THR A 424 19.78 9.17 -19.27
C THR A 424 20.85 9.55 -20.28
N GLY A 425 20.42 10.03 -21.46
CA GLY A 425 21.28 10.43 -22.58
C GLY A 425 22.19 9.29 -23.01
N ASP A 426 23.46 9.64 -23.23
CA ASP A 426 24.54 8.67 -23.47
C ASP A 426 25.16 8.15 -22.15
N GLY A 427 24.51 8.37 -21.01
CA GLY A 427 25.19 8.66 -19.75
C GLY A 427 25.47 7.51 -18.80
N ILE A 428 24.82 6.35 -18.89
CA ILE A 428 24.80 5.45 -17.72
C ILE A 428 26.06 4.62 -17.51
N LEU A 429 26.97 4.55 -18.48
CA LEU A 429 28.18 3.75 -18.33
C LEU A 429 29.48 4.50 -18.65
N LYS A 430 29.44 5.85 -18.69
CA LYS A 430 30.61 6.72 -18.88
C LYS A 430 31.50 6.77 -17.64
N ARG A 431 32.46 5.87 -17.54
CA ARG A 431 33.76 6.18 -16.91
C ARG A 431 34.85 5.64 -17.83
N TYR A 432 35.51 6.58 -18.52
CA TYR A 432 36.68 6.44 -19.40
C TYR A 432 36.40 6.11 -20.88
N ASP A 433 36.82 7.06 -21.73
CA ASP A 433 36.92 7.11 -23.20
C ASP A 433 35.72 7.57 -24.06
N PRO A 434 36.00 8.32 -25.18
CA PRO A 434 35.00 8.98 -26.02
C PRO A 434 34.38 8.11 -27.13
N VAL A 435 34.46 6.78 -27.03
CA VAL A 435 33.83 5.87 -28.02
C VAL A 435 32.43 5.48 -27.52
N GLN A 436 31.43 5.91 -28.30
CA GLN A 436 30.00 5.96 -27.95
C GLN A 436 29.39 4.56 -27.94
N GLY A 437 28.64 4.21 -26.87
CA GLY A 437 27.87 2.97 -26.74
C GLY A 437 27.14 2.81 -25.42
N SER A 438 25.83 2.52 -25.49
CA SER A 438 25.00 2.17 -24.33
C SER A 438 24.53 0.71 -24.45
N ILE A 439 24.50 0.01 -23.32
CA ILE A 439 23.88 -1.32 -23.21
C ILE A 439 22.60 -1.18 -22.40
N TYR A 440 21.54 -1.87 -22.84
CA TYR A 440 20.24 -1.80 -22.19
C TYR A 440 19.79 -3.20 -21.76
N ALA A 441 19.29 -3.29 -20.53
CA ALA A 441 18.66 -4.48 -20.00
C ALA A 441 17.32 -4.71 -20.70
N PHE A 442 16.95 -5.96 -20.96
CA PHE A 442 15.72 -6.30 -21.67
C PHE A 442 14.94 -7.40 -20.92
N GLY A 443 13.61 -7.28 -20.88
CA GLY A 443 12.71 -8.36 -20.45
C GLY A 443 12.85 -8.79 -18.99
N LEU A 444 13.17 -10.06 -18.74
CA LEU A 444 13.11 -10.72 -17.41
C LEU A 444 13.90 -10.03 -16.28
N LEU A 445 14.92 -9.23 -16.61
CA LEU A 445 15.71 -8.50 -15.62
C LEU A 445 15.02 -7.23 -15.10
N THR A 446 14.07 -6.68 -15.85
CA THR A 446 13.40 -5.40 -15.51
C THR A 446 12.03 -5.62 -14.86
N CYS A 447 11.49 -6.85 -14.96
CA CYS A 447 10.23 -7.26 -14.35
C CYS A 447 10.23 -7.14 -12.83
#